data_AF-A0A2E7LTZ3-F1
#
_entry.id   AF-A0A2E7LTZ3-F1
#
_cell.length_a   1.000
_cell.length_b   1.000
_cell.length_c   1.000
_cell.angle_alpha   90.00
_cell.angle_beta   90.00
_cell.angle_gamma   90.00
#
_symmetry.space_group_name_H-M   'P 1'
#
loop_
_entity.id
_entity.type
_entity.pdbx_description
1 polymer ?
#
loop_
_entity_poly.entity_id
_entity_poly.type
_entity_poly.pdbx_seq_one_letter_code
_entity_poly.pdbx_strand_id
1 'polypeptide(L)'
;KDGLISGKDIFSLLLPETFNFTKKGKILNNGKVEKGEIVIKNGSLNKGIIDSSFIGPEGGYIIHKLFLDYDQDHAIDFLNKIIHMGLHVAQKIGFTVSFNDFDIKDNDKNKIKKILDETLKESESLEKLYRSNKIEPYPGITVFETFEAKMQALLSKARSKLGELLSKNADQDSHLVNSAQAGAGDKMTNLVLMNGFIGQTSLRGNRINFGYTNRTLPHFIKKDLGPEAHGFIKENYAKGISATEVFFQAIAGRDSFMDTAMRTPKSGYLQRRLTNSLQDLKVAYDGTVRDGAKKIIQFSYGGDGVDVSKSDGGHIVNE
;
A
#
# COMPACT_ATOMS: atom_id res chain seq x y z
N LYS A 1 15.84 -38.28 -18.33
CA LYS A 1 14.78 -37.45 -17.71
C LYS A 1 15.29 -36.03 -17.80
N ASP A 2 14.69 -35.25 -18.69
CA ASP A 2 15.21 -33.94 -19.13
C ASP A 2 15.55 -33.05 -17.93
N GLY A 3 16.82 -32.63 -17.86
CA GLY A 3 17.46 -31.96 -16.72
C GLY A 3 17.02 -30.50 -16.52
N LEU A 4 15.71 -30.25 -16.52
CA LEU A 4 15.14 -28.95 -16.21
C LEU A 4 14.99 -28.82 -14.69
N ILE A 5 15.76 -27.89 -14.11
CA ILE A 5 15.72 -27.54 -12.69
C ILE A 5 14.67 -26.44 -12.51
N SER A 6 13.77 -26.61 -11.53
CA SER A 6 12.78 -25.58 -11.20
C SER A 6 13.41 -24.43 -10.42
N GLY A 7 12.90 -23.21 -10.60
CA GLY A 7 13.30 -22.07 -9.76
C GLY A 7 13.04 -22.30 -8.27
N LYS A 8 12.06 -23.14 -7.93
CA LYS A 8 11.81 -23.57 -6.54
C LYS A 8 12.95 -24.43 -6.01
N ASP A 9 13.49 -25.33 -6.82
CA ASP A 9 14.60 -26.21 -6.41
C ASP A 9 15.85 -25.39 -6.14
N ILE A 10 16.11 -24.37 -6.97
CA ILE A 10 17.23 -23.43 -6.76
C ILE A 10 17.02 -22.63 -5.47
N PHE A 11 15.82 -22.13 -5.21
CA PHE A 11 15.50 -21.41 -3.97
C PHE A 11 15.67 -22.30 -2.73
N SER A 12 15.26 -23.57 -2.81
CA SER A 12 15.39 -24.55 -1.71
C SER A 12 16.84 -24.74 -1.27
N LEU A 13 17.83 -24.62 -2.17
CA LEU A 13 19.25 -24.72 -1.82
C LEU A 13 19.74 -23.61 -0.88
N LEU A 14 18.96 -22.54 -0.73
CA LEU A 14 19.29 -21.44 0.17
C LEU A 14 18.87 -21.71 1.62
N LEU A 15 18.01 -22.71 1.84
CA LEU A 15 17.41 -22.98 3.13
C LEU A 15 18.09 -24.16 3.83
N PRO A 16 18.16 -24.17 5.18
CA PRO A 16 18.60 -25.34 5.93
C PRO A 16 17.69 -26.54 5.69
N GLU A 17 18.25 -27.75 5.63
CA GLU A 17 17.51 -29.00 5.39
C GLU A 17 16.46 -29.33 6.46
N THR A 18 16.55 -28.72 7.65
CA THR A 18 15.58 -28.92 8.73
C THR A 18 14.48 -27.84 8.76
N PHE A 19 14.52 -26.86 7.85
CA PHE A 19 13.64 -25.69 7.90
C PHE A 19 12.23 -26.04 7.44
N ASN A 20 11.25 -25.72 8.29
CA ASN A 20 9.84 -25.95 8.02
C ASN A 20 9.06 -24.64 8.20
N PHE A 21 8.31 -24.24 7.17
CA PHE A 21 7.57 -23.00 7.19
C PHE A 21 6.28 -23.13 6.40
N THR A 22 5.16 -22.74 7.02
CA THR A 22 3.84 -22.74 6.38
C THR A 22 3.12 -21.45 6.70
N LYS A 23 2.71 -20.71 5.67
CA LYS A 23 1.95 -19.46 5.84
C LYS A 23 1.12 -19.14 4.60
N LYS A 24 0.03 -18.41 4.81
CA LYS A 24 -0.79 -17.86 3.71
C LYS A 24 0.09 -16.97 2.83
N GLY A 25 0.01 -17.17 1.53
CA GLY A 25 0.75 -16.41 0.53
C GLY A 25 0.07 -16.49 -0.82
N LYS A 26 0.87 -16.57 -1.88
CA LYS A 26 0.38 -16.63 -3.26
C LYS A 26 0.83 -17.92 -3.95
N ILE A 27 -0.01 -18.40 -4.85
CA ILE A 27 0.26 -19.58 -5.69
C ILE A 27 0.03 -19.23 -7.15
N LEU A 28 0.78 -19.85 -8.05
CA LEU A 28 0.55 -19.75 -9.49
C LEU A 28 -0.34 -20.92 -9.92
N ASN A 29 -1.58 -20.62 -10.32
CA ASN A 29 -2.53 -21.59 -10.87
C ASN A 29 -2.88 -21.17 -12.30
N ASN A 30 -2.61 -22.02 -13.29
CA ASN A 30 -2.94 -21.77 -14.71
C ASN A 30 -2.48 -20.39 -15.22
N GLY A 31 -1.28 -19.95 -14.83
CA GLY A 31 -0.72 -18.65 -15.21
C GLY A 31 -1.29 -17.45 -14.46
N LYS A 32 -2.14 -17.66 -13.44
CA LYS A 32 -2.70 -16.59 -12.60
C LYS A 32 -2.22 -16.72 -11.17
N VAL A 33 -1.90 -15.59 -10.57
CA VAL A 33 -1.50 -15.49 -9.17
C VAL A 33 -2.75 -15.43 -8.29
N GLU A 34 -2.94 -16.45 -7.46
CA GLU A 34 -4.09 -16.58 -6.57
C GLU A 34 -3.64 -16.66 -5.11
N LYS A 35 -4.58 -16.41 -4.19
CA LYS A 35 -4.34 -16.63 -2.76
C LYS A 35 -4.18 -18.12 -2.50
N GLY A 36 -3.13 -18.47 -1.78
CA GLY A 36 -2.86 -19.85 -1.42
C GLY A 36 -1.98 -19.93 -0.19
N GLU A 37 -1.15 -20.96 -0.17
CA GLU A 37 -0.28 -21.25 0.96
C GLU A 37 1.12 -21.58 0.44
N ILE A 38 2.11 -21.03 1.13
CA ILE A 38 3.51 -21.36 0.95
C ILE A 38 3.83 -22.47 1.92
N VAL A 39 4.40 -23.55 1.39
CA VAL A 39 4.78 -24.73 2.16
C VAL A 39 6.22 -25.05 1.86
N ILE A 40 7.07 -24.82 2.85
CA ILE A 40 8.46 -25.24 2.88
C ILE A 40 8.57 -26.38 3.88
N LYS A 41 9.07 -27.52 3.43
CA LYS A 41 9.30 -28.70 4.28
C LYS A 41 10.71 -29.20 4.09
N ASN A 42 11.42 -29.39 5.19
CA ASN A 42 12.81 -29.87 5.20
C ASN A 42 13.70 -29.10 4.21
N GLY A 43 13.66 -27.77 4.27
CA GLY A 43 14.42 -26.88 3.38
C GLY A 43 13.90 -26.81 1.94
N SER A 44 12.92 -27.62 1.54
CA SER A 44 12.38 -27.66 0.18
C SER A 44 11.10 -26.83 0.05
N LEU A 45 11.10 -25.87 -0.89
CA LEU A 45 9.92 -25.10 -1.28
C LEU A 45 9.00 -25.92 -2.19
N ASN A 46 8.00 -26.56 -1.59
CA ASN A 46 7.09 -27.44 -2.32
C ASN A 46 5.98 -26.65 -3.03
N LYS A 47 5.38 -25.68 -2.34
CA LYS A 47 4.24 -24.90 -2.84
C LYS A 47 4.40 -23.41 -2.55
N GLY A 48 3.89 -22.58 -3.45
CA GLY A 48 3.85 -21.12 -3.29
C GLY A 48 4.84 -20.34 -4.14
N ILE A 49 4.68 -19.03 -4.11
CA ILE A 49 5.55 -18.02 -4.72
C ILE A 49 6.10 -17.13 -3.61
N ILE A 50 7.41 -16.93 -3.59
CA ILE A 50 8.06 -16.04 -2.64
C ILE A 50 7.92 -14.60 -3.14
N ASP A 51 7.35 -13.71 -2.31
CA ASP A 51 7.20 -12.29 -2.58
C ASP A 51 7.76 -11.44 -1.42
N SER A 52 7.64 -10.11 -1.51
CA SER A 52 8.09 -9.19 -0.46
C SER A 52 7.52 -9.47 0.94
N SER A 53 6.38 -10.18 1.03
CA SER A 53 5.81 -10.60 2.31
C SER A 53 6.47 -11.85 2.90
N PHE A 54 7.57 -12.35 2.32
CA PHE A 54 8.38 -13.42 2.92
C PHE A 54 9.85 -13.02 3.08
N ILE A 55 10.34 -12.11 2.23
CA ILE A 55 11.76 -11.70 2.16
C ILE A 55 11.97 -10.19 2.21
N GLY A 56 10.92 -9.39 2.36
CA GLY A 56 10.98 -7.93 2.39
C GLY A 56 11.17 -7.36 3.81
N PRO A 57 11.42 -6.04 3.93
CA PRO A 57 11.74 -5.40 5.22
C PRO A 57 10.56 -5.39 6.20
N GLU A 58 9.33 -5.19 5.71
CA GLU A 58 8.11 -5.17 6.55
C GLU A 58 7.44 -6.55 6.68
N GLY A 59 7.84 -7.50 5.84
CA GLY A 59 7.19 -8.80 5.69
C GLY A 59 8.17 -9.97 5.67
N GLY A 60 9.38 -9.85 6.22
CA GLY A 60 10.42 -10.86 6.11
C GLY A 60 10.16 -12.13 6.93
N TYR A 61 9.02 -12.81 6.79
CA TYR A 61 8.65 -13.94 7.66
C TYR A 61 9.61 -15.12 7.58
N ILE A 62 10.21 -15.39 6.42
CA ILE A 62 11.22 -16.45 6.31
C ILE A 62 12.49 -16.01 7.04
N ILE A 63 12.92 -14.76 6.85
CA ILE A 63 14.11 -14.20 7.52
C ILE A 63 13.92 -14.20 9.03
N HIS A 64 12.76 -13.74 9.50
CA HIS A 64 12.37 -13.74 10.92
C HIS A 64 12.34 -15.16 11.50
N LYS A 65 11.77 -16.12 10.77
CA LYS A 65 11.72 -17.53 11.22
C LYS A 65 13.12 -18.15 11.26
N LEU A 66 13.98 -17.88 10.28
CA LEU A 66 15.38 -18.34 10.29
C LEU A 66 16.16 -17.76 11.48
N PHE A 67 15.94 -16.48 11.79
CA PHE A 67 16.55 -15.83 12.96
C PHE A 67 16.11 -16.46 14.28
N LEU A 68 14.83 -16.84 14.39
CA LEU A 68 14.28 -17.47 15.60
C LEU A 68 14.68 -18.94 15.76
N ASP A 69 14.65 -19.73 14.68
CA ASP A 69 14.81 -21.19 14.75
C ASP A 69 16.29 -21.64 14.71
N TYR A 70 17.18 -20.84 14.13
CA TYR A 70 18.61 -21.17 13.97
C TYR A 70 19.47 -20.18 14.73
N ASP A 71 19.79 -19.03 14.11
CA ASP A 71 20.54 -17.93 14.70
C ASP A 71 20.63 -16.75 13.70
N GLN A 72 21.32 -15.69 14.13
CA GLN A 72 21.62 -14.52 13.32
C GLN A 72 22.49 -14.84 12.09
N ASP A 73 23.45 -15.78 12.21
CA ASP A 73 24.41 -16.07 11.15
C ASP A 73 23.74 -16.75 9.95
N HIS A 74 22.83 -17.70 10.20
CA HIS A 74 22.02 -18.34 9.16
C HIS A 74 21.10 -17.34 8.45
N ALA A 75 20.51 -16.40 9.19
CA ALA A 75 19.68 -15.35 8.60
C ALA A 75 20.49 -14.41 7.69
N ILE A 76 21.71 -14.03 8.10
CA ILE A 76 22.63 -13.20 7.30
C ILE A 76 23.10 -13.94 6.05
N ASP A 77 23.48 -15.21 6.20
CA ASP A 77 23.91 -16.05 5.08
C ASP A 77 22.79 -16.22 4.05
N PHE A 78 21.56 -16.50 4.50
CA PHE A 78 20.38 -16.55 3.64
C PHE A 78 20.15 -15.23 2.89
N LEU A 79 20.22 -14.09 3.59
CA LEU A 79 20.06 -12.76 3.00
C LEU A 79 21.09 -12.47 1.90
N ASN A 80 22.37 -12.79 2.14
CA ASN A 80 23.40 -12.61 1.13
C ASN A 80 23.14 -13.50 -0.10
N LYS A 81 22.85 -14.79 0.13
CA LYS A 81 22.61 -15.75 -0.94
C LYS A 81 21.39 -15.39 -1.80
N ILE A 82 20.27 -14.99 -1.18
CA ILE A 82 19.05 -14.66 -1.91
C ILE A 82 19.21 -13.40 -2.76
N ILE A 83 19.94 -12.39 -2.27
CA ILE A 83 20.23 -11.16 -3.03
C ILE A 83 21.09 -11.49 -4.25
N HIS A 84 22.18 -12.24 -4.08
CA HIS A 84 23.06 -12.61 -5.18
C HIS A 84 22.36 -13.51 -6.22
N MET A 85 21.58 -14.49 -5.75
CA MET A 85 20.77 -15.33 -6.63
C MET A 85 19.74 -14.49 -7.41
N GLY A 86 19.01 -13.61 -6.73
CA GLY A 86 18.00 -12.74 -7.34
C GLY A 86 18.60 -11.83 -8.42
N LEU A 87 19.76 -11.22 -8.14
CA LEU A 87 20.49 -10.40 -9.12
C LEU A 87 20.92 -11.21 -10.34
N HIS A 88 21.47 -12.42 -10.15
CA HIS A 88 21.92 -13.26 -11.24
C HIS A 88 20.75 -13.76 -12.12
N VAL A 89 19.63 -14.12 -11.49
CA VAL A 89 18.40 -14.50 -12.22
C VAL A 89 17.85 -13.31 -13.00
N ALA A 90 17.77 -12.12 -12.39
CA ALA A 90 17.31 -10.92 -13.06
C ALA A 90 18.17 -10.55 -14.28
N GLN A 91 19.50 -10.70 -14.17
CA GLN A 91 20.43 -10.48 -15.29
C GLN A 91 20.22 -11.48 -16.44
N LYS A 92 19.92 -12.74 -16.13
CA LYS A 92 19.69 -13.78 -17.15
C LYS A 92 18.34 -13.64 -17.85
N ILE A 93 17.29 -13.34 -17.11
CA ILE A 93 15.93 -13.18 -17.66
C ILE A 93 15.83 -11.87 -18.44
N GLY A 94 16.50 -10.82 -17.95
CA GLY A 94 16.28 -9.46 -18.41
C GLY A 94 14.98 -8.91 -17.84
N PHE A 95 15.07 -7.84 -17.06
CA PHE A 95 13.90 -7.20 -16.47
C PHE A 95 13.85 -5.76 -16.93
N THR A 96 12.78 -5.40 -17.64
CA THR A 96 12.62 -4.05 -18.23
C THR A 96 11.19 -3.58 -18.11
N VAL A 97 10.98 -2.27 -18.17
CA VAL A 97 9.65 -1.65 -18.25
C VAL A 97 9.66 -0.70 -19.43
N SER A 98 8.54 -0.65 -20.15
CA SER A 98 8.32 0.15 -21.33
C SER A 98 6.99 0.89 -21.23
N PHE A 99 6.77 1.88 -22.10
CA PHE A 99 5.48 2.54 -22.18
C PHE A 99 4.35 1.58 -22.63
N ASN A 100 4.69 0.51 -23.36
CA ASN A 100 3.71 -0.47 -23.83
C ASN A 100 3.13 -1.33 -22.69
N ASP A 101 3.82 -1.44 -21.56
CA ASP A 101 3.29 -2.11 -20.36
C ASP A 101 2.04 -1.41 -19.78
N PHE A 102 1.80 -0.17 -20.21
CA PHE A 102 0.63 0.63 -19.84
C PHE A 102 -0.52 0.56 -20.86
N ASP A 103 -0.31 -0.05 -22.02
CA ASP A 103 -1.37 -0.10 -23.02
C ASP A 103 -2.47 -1.09 -22.62
N ILE A 104 -3.71 -0.68 -22.84
CA ILE A 104 -4.90 -1.47 -22.51
C ILE A 104 -5.65 -1.79 -23.79
N LYS A 105 -6.21 -3.00 -23.84
CA LYS A 105 -7.13 -3.44 -24.90
C LYS A 105 -8.33 -2.50 -25.03
N ASP A 106 -8.77 -2.26 -26.26
CA ASP A 106 -9.88 -1.33 -26.55
C ASP A 106 -11.19 -1.69 -25.84
N ASN A 107 -11.45 -2.99 -25.63
CA ASN A 107 -12.61 -3.45 -24.86
C ASN A 107 -12.60 -2.89 -23.42
N ASP A 108 -11.43 -2.82 -22.80
CA ASP A 108 -11.30 -2.32 -21.43
C ASP A 108 -11.28 -0.79 -21.38
N LYS A 109 -10.72 -0.12 -22.40
CA LYS A 109 -10.89 1.34 -22.58
C LYS A 109 -12.39 1.73 -22.62
N ASN A 110 -13.20 0.95 -23.34
CA ASN A 110 -14.66 1.15 -23.38
C ASN A 110 -15.34 0.93 -22.03
N LYS A 111 -14.90 -0.08 -21.26
CA LYS A 111 -15.43 -0.31 -19.89
C LYS A 111 -15.03 0.81 -18.93
N ILE A 112 -13.80 1.32 -19.02
CA ILE A 112 -13.33 2.46 -18.22
C ILE A 112 -14.20 3.70 -18.52
N LYS A 113 -14.42 3.98 -19.80
CA LYS A 113 -15.32 5.07 -20.23
C LYS A 113 -16.73 4.88 -19.68
N LYS A 114 -17.28 3.66 -19.71
CA LYS A 114 -18.59 3.36 -19.14
C LYS A 114 -18.64 3.62 -17.63
N ILE A 115 -17.62 3.20 -16.87
CA ILE A 115 -17.53 3.49 -15.42
C ILE A 115 -17.54 4.99 -15.17
N LEU A 116 -16.77 5.74 -15.95
CA LEU A 116 -16.70 7.21 -15.85
C LEU A 116 -18.06 7.84 -16.17
N ASP A 117 -18.69 7.48 -17.29
CA ASP A 117 -19.98 8.02 -17.72
C ASP A 117 -21.10 7.71 -16.71
N GLU A 118 -21.13 6.50 -16.15
CA GLU A 118 -22.05 6.12 -15.07
C GLU A 118 -21.83 6.97 -13.82
N THR A 119 -20.57 7.15 -13.42
CA THR A 119 -20.21 7.95 -12.24
C THR A 119 -20.63 9.40 -12.41
N LEU A 120 -20.37 10.01 -13.57
CA LEU A 120 -20.75 11.39 -13.85
C LEU A 120 -22.27 11.58 -13.85
N LYS A 121 -23.04 10.63 -14.41
CA LYS A 121 -24.51 10.65 -14.35
C LYS A 121 -25.06 10.50 -12.94
N GLU A 122 -24.46 9.63 -12.12
CA GLU A 122 -24.81 9.49 -10.71
C GLU A 122 -24.48 10.79 -9.92
N SER A 123 -23.35 11.43 -10.22
CA SER A 123 -22.97 12.72 -9.63
C SER A 123 -23.96 13.84 -9.99
N GLU A 124 -24.37 13.95 -11.26
CA GLU A 124 -25.40 14.91 -11.68
C GLU A 124 -26.75 14.66 -10.98
N SER A 125 -27.10 13.39 -10.78
CA SER A 125 -28.34 13.02 -10.09
C SER A 125 -28.29 13.41 -8.61
N LEU A 126 -27.13 13.22 -7.97
CA LEU A 126 -26.89 13.64 -6.59
C LEU A 126 -26.92 15.17 -6.46
N GLU A 127 -26.37 15.90 -7.43
CA GLU A 127 -26.43 17.36 -7.47
C GLU A 127 -27.88 17.86 -7.62
N LYS A 128 -28.69 17.25 -8.47
CA LYS A 128 -30.13 17.57 -8.60
C LYS A 128 -30.88 17.30 -7.29
N LEU A 129 -30.54 16.23 -6.58
CA LEU A 129 -31.14 15.92 -5.28
C LEU A 129 -30.78 16.98 -4.24
N TYR A 130 -29.53 17.45 -4.25
CA TYR A 130 -29.07 18.55 -3.38
C TYR A 130 -29.81 19.84 -3.69
N ARG A 131 -29.87 20.24 -4.97
CA ARG A 131 -30.55 21.46 -5.43
C ARG A 131 -32.06 21.45 -5.14
N SER A 132 -32.68 20.27 -5.03
CA SER A 132 -34.08 20.11 -4.67
C SER A 132 -34.33 19.97 -3.16
N ASN A 133 -33.30 20.13 -2.31
CA ASN A 133 -33.38 19.98 -0.85
C ASN A 133 -33.93 18.62 -0.38
N LYS A 134 -33.71 17.56 -1.17
CA LYS A 134 -34.17 16.19 -0.87
C LYS A 134 -33.08 15.30 -0.26
N ILE A 135 -31.92 15.87 0.06
CA ILE A 135 -30.84 15.12 0.71
C ILE A 135 -31.09 15.08 2.22
N GLU A 136 -31.30 13.87 2.73
CA GLU A 136 -31.30 13.62 4.16
C GLU A 136 -29.88 13.78 4.73
N PRO A 137 -29.70 14.64 5.76
CA PRO A 137 -28.42 14.85 6.40
C PRO A 137 -28.01 13.63 7.24
N TYR A 138 -26.71 13.35 7.29
CA TYR A 138 -26.18 12.39 8.24
C TYR A 138 -26.20 12.96 9.67
N PRO A 139 -26.27 12.10 10.71
CA PRO A 139 -26.24 12.55 12.09
C PRO A 139 -24.99 13.38 12.40
N GLY A 140 -25.19 14.59 12.93
CA GLY A 140 -24.09 15.44 13.41
C GLY A 140 -23.38 16.28 12.35
N ILE A 141 -23.80 16.25 11.08
CA ILE A 141 -23.24 17.10 10.01
C ILE A 141 -24.34 17.81 9.21
N THR A 142 -23.94 18.87 8.50
CA THR A 142 -24.86 19.67 7.70
C THR A 142 -25.32 18.94 6.42
N VAL A 143 -26.39 19.44 5.78
CA VAL A 143 -26.88 18.92 4.50
C VAL A 143 -25.81 19.04 3.41
N PHE A 144 -25.03 20.13 3.40
CA PHE A 144 -23.95 20.33 2.44
C PHE A 144 -22.79 19.36 2.68
N GLU A 145 -22.35 19.18 3.92
CA GLU A 145 -21.31 18.20 4.25
C GLU A 145 -21.76 16.77 3.92
N THR A 146 -23.06 16.48 4.10
CA THR A 146 -23.63 15.19 3.69
C THR A 146 -23.58 15.00 2.18
N PHE A 147 -23.91 16.04 1.40
CA PHE A 147 -23.76 16.00 -0.05
C PHE A 147 -22.30 15.76 -0.46
N GLU A 148 -21.35 16.50 0.13
CA GLU A 148 -19.91 16.34 -0.14
C GLU A 148 -19.43 14.93 0.19
N ALA A 149 -19.81 14.39 1.36
CA ALA A 149 -19.46 13.04 1.77
C ALA A 149 -20.02 11.98 0.80
N LYS A 150 -21.29 12.10 0.40
CA LYS A 150 -21.92 11.20 -0.59
C LYS A 150 -21.22 11.30 -1.95
N MET A 151 -20.86 12.50 -2.39
CA MET A 151 -20.16 12.72 -3.65
C MET A 151 -18.77 12.11 -3.61
N GLN A 152 -17.99 12.34 -2.55
CA GLN A 152 -16.65 11.77 -2.40
C GLN A 152 -16.67 10.24 -2.32
N ALA A 153 -17.68 9.66 -1.64
CA ALA A 153 -17.89 8.22 -1.60
C ALA A 153 -18.19 7.63 -2.98
N LEU A 154 -19.05 8.28 -3.77
CA LEU A 154 -19.36 7.90 -5.14
C LEU A 154 -18.09 7.89 -6.03
N LEU A 155 -17.32 8.97 -6.00
CA LEU A 155 -16.10 9.11 -6.81
C LEU A 155 -15.00 8.12 -6.36
N SER A 156 -14.92 7.84 -5.06
CA SER A 156 -14.01 6.82 -4.52
C SER A 156 -14.42 5.41 -4.98
N LYS A 157 -15.72 5.10 -4.99
CA LYS A 157 -16.25 3.83 -5.48
C LYS A 157 -15.92 3.61 -6.96
N ALA A 158 -15.98 4.67 -7.78
CA ALA A 158 -15.59 4.60 -9.19
C ALA A 158 -14.11 4.20 -9.34
N ARG A 159 -13.22 4.78 -8.52
CA ARG A 159 -11.79 4.44 -8.51
C ARG A 159 -11.54 3.01 -8.05
N SER A 160 -12.28 2.50 -7.06
CA SER A 160 -12.18 1.09 -6.65
C SER A 160 -12.61 0.13 -7.75
N LYS A 161 -13.75 0.38 -8.42
CA LYS A 161 -14.21 -0.41 -9.58
C LYS A 161 -13.17 -0.45 -10.70
N LEU A 162 -12.55 0.71 -10.98
CA LEU A 162 -11.47 0.81 -11.96
C LEU A 162 -10.27 -0.06 -11.55
N GLY A 163 -9.85 -0.01 -10.29
CA GLY A 163 -8.75 -0.82 -9.77
C GLY A 163 -8.99 -2.33 -9.90
N GLU A 164 -10.22 -2.78 -9.61
CA GLU A 164 -10.62 -4.18 -9.79
C GLU A 164 -10.60 -4.61 -11.25
N LEU A 165 -11.13 -3.77 -12.16
CA LEU A 165 -11.13 -4.03 -13.61
C LEU A 165 -9.69 -4.20 -14.13
N LEU A 166 -8.80 -3.25 -13.80
CA LEU A 166 -7.42 -3.27 -14.26
C LEU A 166 -6.64 -4.44 -13.65
N SER A 167 -6.84 -4.76 -12.37
CA SER A 167 -6.18 -5.91 -11.74
C SER A 167 -6.59 -7.24 -12.37
N LYS A 168 -7.86 -7.36 -12.80
CA LYS A 168 -8.37 -8.59 -13.45
C LYS A 168 -7.81 -8.80 -14.86
N ASN A 169 -7.57 -7.71 -15.57
CA ASN A 169 -7.17 -7.74 -16.97
C ASN A 169 -5.70 -7.39 -17.20
N ALA A 170 -4.94 -7.20 -16.11
CA ALA A 170 -3.52 -6.94 -16.16
C ALA A 170 -2.79 -8.10 -16.84
N ASP A 171 -1.91 -7.75 -17.77
CA ASP A 171 -1.07 -8.72 -18.45
C ASP A 171 -0.07 -9.33 -17.45
N GLN A 172 -0.16 -10.65 -17.25
CA GLN A 172 0.70 -11.37 -16.31
C GLN A 172 2.11 -11.55 -16.87
N ASP A 173 2.31 -11.35 -18.18
CA ASP A 173 3.64 -11.43 -18.79
C ASP A 173 4.41 -10.11 -18.66
N SER A 174 3.72 -8.99 -18.34
CA SER A 174 4.36 -7.70 -18.12
C SER A 174 5.23 -7.72 -16.86
N HIS A 175 6.50 -7.35 -17.02
CA HIS A 175 7.45 -7.18 -15.91
C HIS A 175 6.94 -6.19 -14.86
N LEU A 176 6.27 -5.12 -15.29
CA LEU A 176 5.73 -4.11 -14.40
C LEU A 176 4.63 -4.67 -13.49
N VAL A 177 3.70 -5.43 -14.07
CA VAL A 177 2.62 -6.11 -13.32
C VAL A 177 3.21 -7.13 -12.35
N ASN A 178 4.19 -7.92 -12.81
CA ASN A 178 4.89 -8.89 -11.99
C ASN A 178 5.62 -8.25 -10.80
N SER A 179 6.31 -7.12 -11.02
CA SER A 179 6.94 -6.33 -9.95
C SER A 179 5.91 -5.90 -8.90
N ALA A 180 4.83 -5.28 -9.36
CA ALA A 180 3.78 -4.75 -8.49
C ALA A 180 3.10 -5.87 -7.68
N GLN A 181 2.87 -7.04 -8.28
CA GLN A 181 2.29 -8.19 -7.60
C GLN A 181 3.26 -8.83 -6.60
N ALA A 182 4.56 -8.84 -6.89
CA ALA A 182 5.60 -9.28 -5.95
C ALA A 182 5.80 -8.30 -4.78
N GLY A 183 5.23 -7.10 -4.87
CA GLY A 183 5.44 -6.01 -3.92
C GLY A 183 6.85 -5.43 -4.00
N ALA A 184 7.47 -5.55 -5.18
CA ALA A 184 8.70 -4.85 -5.52
C ALA A 184 8.35 -3.63 -6.38
N GLY A 185 8.99 -2.49 -6.10
CA GLY A 185 8.78 -1.26 -6.89
C GLY A 185 7.40 -0.62 -6.71
N ASP A 186 6.70 -0.40 -7.83
CA ASP A 186 5.44 0.34 -7.87
C ASP A 186 4.23 -0.48 -7.40
N LYS A 187 3.26 0.20 -6.78
CA LYS A 187 2.00 -0.43 -6.36
C LYS A 187 1.05 -0.57 -7.55
N MET A 188 0.16 -1.57 -7.51
CA MET A 188 -0.93 -1.72 -8.49
C MET A 188 -1.78 -0.44 -8.65
N THR A 189 -1.87 0.37 -7.59
CA THR A 189 -2.53 1.68 -7.62
C THR A 189 -1.89 2.66 -8.60
N ASN A 190 -0.59 2.56 -8.87
CA ASN A 190 0.11 3.44 -9.82
C ASN A 190 -0.21 3.04 -11.26
N LEU A 191 -0.41 1.73 -11.52
CA LEU A 191 -0.91 1.25 -12.82
C LEU A 191 -2.31 1.80 -13.12
N VAL A 192 -3.16 1.89 -12.09
CA VAL A 192 -4.49 2.51 -12.21
C VAL A 192 -4.40 3.98 -12.65
N LEU A 193 -3.41 4.72 -12.14
CA LEU A 193 -3.21 6.13 -12.49
C LEU A 193 -2.66 6.33 -13.90
N MET A 194 -1.88 5.37 -14.41
CA MET A 194 -1.32 5.41 -15.76
C MET A 194 -2.35 5.00 -16.82
N ASN A 195 -3.16 3.98 -16.53
CA ASN A 195 -3.97 3.30 -17.53
C ASN A 195 -5.47 3.67 -17.46
N GLY A 196 -5.95 4.12 -16.31
CA GLY A 196 -7.37 4.39 -16.08
C GLY A 196 -7.72 5.87 -16.08
N PHE A 197 -8.03 6.39 -14.89
CA PHE A 197 -8.18 7.81 -14.60
C PHE A 197 -7.64 8.08 -13.18
N ILE A 198 -7.18 9.30 -12.92
CA ILE A 198 -6.58 9.65 -11.63
C ILE A 198 -7.63 9.72 -10.50
N GLY A 199 -8.80 10.28 -10.80
CA GLY A 199 -9.95 10.36 -9.89
C GLY A 199 -9.95 11.61 -9.04
N GLN A 200 -10.63 11.55 -7.88
CA GLN A 200 -10.79 12.70 -7.01
C GLN A 200 -9.48 13.10 -6.32
N THR A 201 -9.07 14.36 -6.51
CA THR A 201 -8.03 15.00 -5.69
C THR A 201 -8.68 15.71 -4.52
N SER A 202 -8.20 15.45 -3.31
CA SER A 202 -8.73 16.06 -2.10
C SER A 202 -7.73 17.03 -1.49
N LEU A 203 -8.26 18.04 -0.81
CA LEU A 203 -7.50 18.96 0.04
C LEU A 203 -8.01 18.81 1.47
N ARG A 204 -7.12 18.41 2.39
CA ARG A 204 -7.46 18.26 3.82
C ARG A 204 -8.74 17.44 4.08
N GLY A 205 -8.92 16.36 3.32
CA GLY A 205 -10.05 15.44 3.46
C GLY A 205 -11.30 15.78 2.65
N ASN A 206 -11.42 17.01 2.12
CA ASN A 206 -12.57 17.46 1.34
C ASN A 206 -12.23 17.57 -0.16
N ARG A 207 -13.24 17.68 -1.03
CA ARG A 207 -13.04 18.10 -2.41
C ARG A 207 -12.51 19.54 -2.47
N ILE A 208 -11.91 19.92 -3.60
CA ILE A 208 -11.32 21.25 -3.74
C ILE A 208 -12.43 22.29 -3.84
N ASN A 209 -12.66 23.04 -2.76
CA ASN A 209 -13.74 24.04 -2.66
C ASN A 209 -13.22 25.49 -2.55
N PHE A 210 -11.91 25.70 -2.57
CA PHE A 210 -11.30 27.02 -2.46
C PHE A 210 -10.94 27.59 -3.83
N GLY A 211 -10.93 28.91 -3.96
CA GLY A 211 -10.61 29.60 -5.21
C GLY A 211 -11.30 30.95 -5.34
N TYR A 212 -11.96 31.18 -6.47
CA TYR A 212 -12.73 32.39 -6.76
C TYR A 212 -14.09 32.41 -6.04
N THR A 213 -14.77 33.55 -6.06
CA THR A 213 -16.11 33.68 -5.47
C THR A 213 -17.11 32.72 -6.14
N ASN A 214 -17.59 31.74 -5.37
CA ASN A 214 -18.52 30.69 -5.79
C ASN A 214 -18.02 29.78 -6.93
N ARG A 215 -16.70 29.61 -7.11
CA ARG A 215 -16.13 28.64 -8.07
C ARG A 215 -14.65 28.42 -7.78
N THR A 216 -14.10 27.26 -8.15
CA THR A 216 -12.68 26.96 -7.94
C THR A 216 -11.77 27.69 -8.93
N LEU A 217 -12.07 27.60 -10.22
CA LEU A 217 -11.30 28.20 -11.33
C LEU A 217 -12.19 29.11 -12.20
N PRO A 218 -11.60 30.08 -12.93
CA PRO A 218 -12.38 30.98 -13.77
C PRO A 218 -13.01 30.29 -14.99
N HIS A 219 -12.53 29.09 -15.32
CA HIS A 219 -13.02 28.22 -16.39
C HIS A 219 -14.34 27.53 -16.05
N PHE A 220 -14.71 27.46 -14.76
CA PHE A 220 -15.96 26.85 -14.32
C PHE A 220 -17.06 27.88 -14.09
N ILE A 221 -18.31 27.42 -14.22
CA ILE A 221 -19.50 28.22 -13.97
C ILE A 221 -19.61 28.47 -12.46
N LYS A 222 -20.16 29.62 -12.07
CA LYS A 222 -20.42 29.92 -10.66
C LYS A 222 -21.43 28.93 -10.08
N LYS A 223 -21.16 28.42 -8.87
CA LYS A 223 -21.96 27.42 -8.14
C LYS A 223 -22.08 26.07 -8.88
N ASP A 224 -21.11 25.75 -9.71
CA ASP A 224 -20.95 24.40 -10.23
C ASP A 224 -20.48 23.49 -9.09
N LEU A 225 -21.22 22.41 -8.83
CA LEU A 225 -20.91 21.41 -7.79
C LEU A 225 -20.42 20.08 -8.39
N GLY A 226 -20.24 20.05 -9.71
CA GLY A 226 -19.84 18.89 -10.48
C GLY A 226 -18.46 18.37 -10.09
N PRO A 227 -18.14 17.09 -10.37
CA PRO A 227 -16.86 16.50 -10.02
C PRO A 227 -15.65 17.25 -10.60
N GLU A 228 -15.70 17.63 -11.88
CA GLU A 228 -14.58 18.30 -12.57
C GLU A 228 -14.25 19.67 -11.96
N ALA A 229 -15.29 20.44 -11.61
CA ALA A 229 -15.13 21.74 -10.96
C ALA A 229 -14.45 21.65 -9.59
N HIS A 230 -14.46 20.47 -8.96
CA HIS A 230 -13.97 20.25 -7.61
C HIS A 230 -12.80 19.26 -7.55
N GLY A 231 -12.06 19.10 -8.64
CA GLY A 231 -10.79 18.37 -8.66
C GLY A 231 -10.90 16.88 -8.97
N PHE A 232 -11.98 16.43 -9.60
CA PHE A 232 -12.02 15.09 -10.20
C PHE A 232 -11.31 15.07 -11.55
N ILE A 233 -10.29 14.24 -11.68
CA ILE A 233 -9.46 14.11 -12.88
C ILE A 233 -9.90 12.86 -13.65
N LYS A 234 -10.41 13.06 -14.87
CA LYS A 234 -10.99 11.99 -15.70
C LYS A 234 -9.99 11.34 -16.64
N GLU A 235 -8.87 12.01 -16.89
CA GLU A 235 -7.79 11.49 -17.71
C GLU A 235 -6.73 10.78 -16.84
N ASN A 236 -5.83 10.08 -17.53
CA ASN A 236 -4.67 9.41 -16.92
C ASN A 236 -3.36 10.04 -17.39
N TYR A 237 -2.27 9.66 -16.74
CA TYR A 237 -0.95 10.19 -17.08
C TYR A 237 -0.44 9.78 -18.45
N ALA A 238 -0.81 8.58 -18.95
CA ALA A 238 -0.33 8.09 -20.24
C ALA A 238 -0.91 8.90 -21.41
N LYS A 239 -2.21 9.25 -21.35
CA LYS A 239 -2.89 10.10 -22.33
C LYS A 239 -2.60 11.58 -22.13
N GLY A 240 -2.28 11.97 -20.90
CA GLY A 240 -2.05 13.35 -20.52
C GLY A 240 -3.29 14.00 -19.91
N ILE A 241 -3.04 14.94 -19.00
CA ILE A 241 -4.05 15.65 -18.22
C ILE A 241 -4.18 17.10 -18.69
N SER A 242 -5.40 17.65 -18.58
CA SER A 242 -5.69 19.04 -18.95
C SER A 242 -5.08 20.04 -17.97
N ALA A 243 -4.95 21.31 -18.39
CA ALA A 243 -4.34 22.35 -17.56
C ALA A 243 -5.07 22.57 -16.21
N THR A 244 -6.41 22.46 -16.19
CA THR A 244 -7.21 22.55 -14.95
C THR A 244 -6.95 21.36 -14.03
N GLU A 245 -6.83 20.15 -14.58
CA GLU A 245 -6.52 18.93 -13.82
C GLU A 245 -5.10 18.96 -13.24
N VAL A 246 -4.10 19.41 -14.02
CA VAL A 246 -2.72 19.64 -13.54
C VAL A 246 -2.73 20.61 -12.35
N PHE A 247 -3.51 21.69 -12.43
CA PHE A 247 -3.59 22.67 -11.35
C PHE A 247 -4.18 22.07 -10.07
N PHE A 248 -5.26 21.30 -10.18
CA PHE A 248 -5.85 20.59 -9.02
C PHE A 248 -4.90 19.56 -8.42
N GLN A 249 -4.15 18.85 -9.27
CA GLN A 249 -3.13 17.92 -8.81
C GLN A 249 -1.96 18.62 -8.09
N ALA A 250 -1.53 19.78 -8.60
CA ALA A 250 -0.48 20.57 -7.96
C ALA A 250 -0.91 21.07 -6.57
N ILE A 251 -2.19 21.43 -6.39
CA ILE A 251 -2.76 21.76 -5.08
C ILE A 251 -2.63 20.58 -4.11
N ALA A 252 -3.08 19.40 -4.52
CA ALA A 252 -3.02 18.21 -3.66
C ALA A 252 -1.58 17.81 -3.35
N GLY A 253 -0.67 17.91 -4.34
CA GLY A 253 0.76 17.69 -4.14
C GLY A 253 1.34 18.66 -3.11
N ARG A 254 1.00 19.95 -3.19
CA ARG A 254 1.47 20.96 -2.24
C ARG A 254 0.99 20.69 -0.81
N ASP A 255 -0.26 20.25 -0.64
CA ASP A 255 -0.81 19.89 0.67
C ASP A 255 -0.03 18.70 1.27
N SER A 256 0.25 17.66 0.47
CA SER A 256 1.04 16.50 0.91
C SER A 256 2.48 16.87 1.32
N PHE A 257 3.15 17.74 0.54
CA PHE A 257 4.49 18.21 0.89
C PHE A 257 4.48 19.06 2.18
N MET A 258 3.49 19.95 2.32
CA MET A 258 3.36 20.80 3.49
C MET A 258 3.06 20.00 4.75
N ASP A 259 2.15 19.04 4.66
CA ASP A 259 1.80 18.16 5.76
C ASP A 259 3.02 17.37 6.26
N THR A 260 3.83 16.83 5.34
CA THR A 260 5.10 16.17 5.69
C THR A 260 6.05 17.14 6.42
N ALA A 261 6.26 18.34 5.87
CA ALA A 261 7.14 19.34 6.46
C ALA A 261 6.68 19.81 7.85
N MET A 262 5.36 19.90 8.09
CA MET A 262 4.79 20.32 9.37
C MET A 262 4.79 19.21 10.42
N ARG A 263 4.77 17.93 10.03
CA ARG A 263 4.78 16.79 10.96
C ARG A 263 6.16 16.54 11.54
N THR A 264 7.23 16.63 10.74
CA THR A 264 8.61 16.34 11.17
C THR A 264 9.06 17.05 12.45
N PRO A 265 8.90 18.39 12.62
CA PRO A 265 9.32 19.05 13.85
C PRO A 265 8.47 18.62 15.06
N LYS A 266 7.18 18.32 14.86
CA LYS A 266 6.28 17.88 15.93
C LYS A 266 6.63 16.46 16.40
N SER A 267 6.84 15.53 15.48
CA SER A 267 7.22 14.15 15.80
C SER A 267 8.59 14.11 16.47
N GLY A 268 9.59 14.83 15.94
CA GLY A 268 10.92 14.91 16.53
C GLY A 268 10.93 15.54 17.92
N TYR A 269 10.15 16.61 18.13
CA TYR A 269 10.03 17.23 19.46
C TYR A 269 9.35 16.31 20.46
N LEU A 270 8.27 15.61 20.06
CA LEU A 270 7.61 14.61 20.91
C LEU A 270 8.58 13.49 21.27
N GLN A 271 9.30 12.94 20.29
CA GLN A 271 10.33 11.92 20.52
C GLN A 271 11.36 12.40 21.55
N ARG A 272 11.95 13.59 21.35
CA ARG A 272 12.94 14.16 22.28
C ARG A 272 12.38 14.32 23.70
N ARG A 273 11.13 14.79 23.84
CA ARG A 273 10.48 14.91 25.15
C ARG A 273 10.34 13.55 25.83
N LEU A 274 9.90 12.53 25.09
CA LEU A 274 9.73 11.18 25.62
C LEU A 274 11.08 10.56 25.98
N THR A 275 12.07 10.62 25.09
CA THR A 275 13.43 10.13 25.35
C THR A 275 14.03 10.78 26.60
N ASN A 276 13.98 12.11 26.71
CA ASN A 276 14.52 12.80 27.89
C ASN A 276 13.77 12.46 29.18
N SER A 277 12.48 12.12 29.10
CA SER A 277 11.69 11.74 30.28
C SER A 277 11.92 10.28 30.71
N LEU A 278 12.28 9.41 29.77
CA LEU A 278 12.40 7.96 29.97
C LEU A 278 13.84 7.46 30.00
N GLN A 279 14.84 8.31 29.74
CA GLN A 279 16.26 7.92 29.63
C GLN A 279 16.84 7.28 30.91
N ASP A 280 16.28 7.62 32.07
CA ASP A 280 16.78 7.13 33.37
C ASP A 280 16.18 5.76 33.73
N LEU A 281 15.23 5.24 32.95
CA LEU A 281 14.58 3.97 33.22
C LEU A 281 15.48 2.81 32.81
N LYS A 282 15.66 1.84 33.72
CA LYS A 282 16.39 0.60 33.47
C LYS A 282 15.72 -0.60 34.12
N VAL A 283 15.95 -1.77 33.54
CA VAL A 283 15.57 -3.06 34.14
C VAL A 283 16.65 -3.46 35.15
N ALA A 284 16.27 -3.70 36.40
CA ALA A 284 17.16 -4.20 37.44
C ALA A 284 17.22 -5.74 37.42
N TYR A 285 18.21 -6.33 38.10
CA TYR A 285 18.43 -7.78 38.13
C TYR A 285 17.25 -8.59 38.70
N ASP A 286 16.35 -7.94 39.45
CA ASP A 286 15.13 -8.55 39.99
C ASP A 286 13.93 -8.47 39.03
N GLY A 287 14.13 -8.03 37.78
CA GLY A 287 13.08 -7.89 36.76
C GLY A 287 12.22 -6.63 36.89
N THR A 288 12.47 -5.79 37.91
CA THR A 288 11.76 -4.52 38.10
C THR A 288 12.32 -3.42 37.20
N VAL A 289 11.47 -2.50 36.75
CA VAL A 289 11.90 -1.28 36.05
C VAL A 289 12.02 -0.16 37.06
N ARG A 290 13.20 0.47 37.12
CA ARG A 290 13.51 1.53 38.09
C ARG A 290 14.05 2.77 37.40
N ASP A 291 13.80 3.92 38.01
CA ASP A 291 14.41 5.19 37.59
C ASP A 291 15.83 5.40 38.17
N GLY A 292 16.43 6.55 37.85
CA GLY A 292 17.76 6.93 38.34
C GLY A 292 17.86 7.07 39.88
N ALA A 293 16.75 7.35 40.56
CA ALA A 293 16.66 7.41 42.02
C ALA A 293 16.36 6.04 42.65
N LYS A 294 16.38 4.95 41.87
CA LYS A 294 16.02 3.58 42.25
C LYS A 294 14.56 3.39 42.67
N LYS A 295 13.67 4.33 42.35
CA LYS A 295 12.23 4.17 42.56
C LYS A 295 11.69 3.16 41.55
N ILE A 296 10.87 2.22 42.03
CA ILE A 296 10.22 1.22 41.19
C ILE A 296 9.10 1.88 40.39
N ILE A 297 9.15 1.72 39.07
CA ILE A 297 8.14 2.20 38.11
C ILE A 297 7.25 1.04 37.65
N GLN A 298 7.84 -0.13 37.39
CA GLN A 298 7.11 -1.38 37.12
C GLN A 298 7.68 -2.51 37.97
N PHE A 299 6.80 -3.35 38.52
CA PHE A 299 7.19 -4.53 39.31
C PHE A 299 7.73 -5.67 38.43
N SER A 300 7.29 -5.73 37.18
CA SER A 300 7.79 -6.64 36.14
C SER A 300 7.86 -5.86 34.83
N TYR A 301 8.98 -5.95 34.10
CA TYR A 301 9.13 -5.33 32.78
C TYR A 301 8.04 -5.80 31.83
N GLY A 302 7.26 -4.89 31.25
CA GLY A 302 6.21 -5.26 30.28
C GLY A 302 5.03 -6.06 30.85
N GLY A 303 5.04 -6.40 32.14
CA GLY A 303 4.07 -7.29 32.79
C GLY A 303 4.46 -8.78 32.73
N ASP A 304 5.14 -9.19 31.67
CA ASP A 304 5.55 -10.57 31.38
C ASP A 304 7.05 -10.84 31.53
N GLY A 305 7.87 -9.78 31.66
CA GLY A 305 9.32 -9.88 31.76
C GLY A 305 10.03 -10.17 30.43
N VAL A 306 9.32 -10.09 29.30
CA VAL A 306 9.85 -10.51 27.99
C VAL A 306 10.32 -9.33 27.17
N ASP A 307 11.55 -9.41 26.65
CA ASP A 307 12.05 -8.46 25.67
C ASP A 307 11.27 -8.58 24.36
N VAL A 308 10.65 -7.48 23.93
CA VAL A 308 9.85 -7.41 22.70
C VAL A 308 10.66 -7.85 21.47
N SER A 309 11.97 -7.58 21.44
CA SER A 309 12.84 -8.01 20.33
C SER A 309 13.04 -9.52 20.25
N LYS A 310 12.79 -10.24 21.35
CA LYS A 310 12.84 -11.70 21.45
C LYS A 310 11.46 -12.35 21.37
N SER A 311 10.41 -11.55 21.19
CA SER A 311 9.04 -12.04 21.01
C SER A 311 8.76 -12.38 19.55
N ASP A 312 7.82 -13.30 19.29
CA ASP A 312 7.31 -13.55 17.93
C ASP A 312 6.02 -12.75 17.74
N GLY A 313 6.14 -11.57 17.13
CA GLY A 313 4.99 -10.70 16.90
C GLY A 313 4.29 -10.20 18.17
N GLY A 314 5.02 -10.10 19.28
CA GLY A 314 4.47 -9.73 20.60
C GLY A 314 3.95 -10.92 21.42
N HIS A 315 4.10 -12.15 20.92
CA HIS A 315 3.82 -13.36 21.69
C HIS A 315 5.08 -13.92 22.35
N ILE A 316 4.91 -14.45 23.56
CA ILE A 316 5.97 -15.12 24.32
C ILE A 316 6.27 -16.44 23.63
N VAL A 317 7.50 -16.62 23.14
CA VAL A 317 7.89 -17.76 22.29
C VAL A 317 8.12 -19.05 23.11
N ASN A 318 7.89 -19.05 24.42
CA ASN A 318 8.06 -20.22 25.28
C ASN A 318 6.95 -20.29 26.35
N GLU A 319 5.87 -21.00 26.03
CA GLU A 319 5.19 -21.94 26.94
C GLU A 319 5.12 -23.31 26.27
#